data_AF-A0A943ZBP4-F1
#
_entry.id   AF-A0A943ZBP4-F1
#
_cell.length_a   1.000
_cell.length_b   1.000
_cell.length_c   1.000
_cell.angle_alpha   90.00
_cell.angle_beta   90.00
_cell.angle_gamma   90.00
#
_symmetry.space_group_name_H-M   'P 1'
#
loop_
_entity.id
_entity.type
_entity.pdbx_description
1 polymer ?
#
loop_
_entity_poly.entity_id
_entity_poly.type
_entity_poly.pdbx_seq_one_letter_code
_entity_poly.pdbx_strand_id
1 'polypeptide(L)'
;MTNTKDLLYYIPAGQYGKEGVLALLEQHPEIKFVSLVGIDLAGNDTDEKIPMAAFFDDYEAFFEGRAVQTDGSSVVLTNIATLNNARVDMWGDPSVNWFVDYNYENIDEATGLPTGTLRIPAFLMHNYRYVDSRSILKNSCDYVRAELLSLIKEHGLPGMPHVKADDVVDIIFTSATELEFWVKTPSRTVTKKELSVSQRLQEQYWQRTHGTVRTALEQAVERLDQYGMDAEMGHKEVGGVKAKLDEDGHEAVVLEQLEIDWKFSGNPLQTADNELQARIIVREVFRENGLDVTFNAKPIIGVAGSGEHTHFGVMAKLKSGKLVNLFSPEDMRKEAASSLGIGAIMGLLKHYEAINPFISSTTDSLNRLKPGFEAPVCIVTSLGTDPSEPSRNRTILCGLIRDIDNPMATRYELRSPNPYTNTYTALALIFISAFDGMKYAITSGKTQAQLEAELSKEVGEPAEYLATNRAYRTEKDVFDDFTQEERNQMFGIAPATVWENIKGYHNNPELVETLAQGNAFAKDLMDSFIASILKRWKLVLAHRLIPNNLDTVRNMVAIHTDSRNSVDDKRFAEVNDLRFYLAKDSDDRKSLFTRLIDALNDGEYDLASQLQIEMNDKMEELEAKYANYAKNIF
;
A
#
# COMPACT_ATOMS: atom_id res chain seq x y z
N MET A 1 17.77 -27.05 -18.85
CA MET A 1 17.24 -26.75 -17.51
C MET A 1 18.35 -27.03 -16.53
N THR A 2 18.98 -25.98 -16.03
CA THR A 2 19.94 -26.01 -14.92
C THR A 2 19.24 -26.60 -13.68
N ASN A 3 19.93 -27.45 -12.92
CA ASN A 3 19.36 -28.10 -11.75
C ASN A 3 19.26 -27.09 -10.60
N THR A 4 18.14 -26.35 -10.51
CA THR A 4 17.90 -25.28 -9.53
C THR A 4 17.41 -25.77 -8.17
N LYS A 5 17.28 -27.10 -7.97
CA LYS A 5 16.75 -27.68 -6.72
C LYS A 5 17.63 -27.47 -5.49
N ASP A 6 18.88 -27.08 -5.69
CA ASP A 6 19.88 -26.93 -4.62
C ASP A 6 20.23 -25.46 -4.33
N LEU A 7 19.45 -24.49 -4.82
CA LEU A 7 19.69 -23.06 -4.53
C LEU A 7 19.27 -22.69 -3.10
N LEU A 8 20.07 -21.85 -2.45
CA LEU A 8 19.70 -21.19 -1.20
C LEU A 8 18.89 -19.94 -1.51
N TYR A 9 17.60 -19.91 -1.15
CA TYR A 9 16.72 -18.77 -1.43
C TYR A 9 16.64 -17.76 -0.29
N TYR A 10 16.80 -18.21 0.95
CA TYR A 10 16.77 -17.33 2.12
C TYR A 10 17.51 -17.95 3.32
N ILE A 11 17.95 -17.10 4.23
CA ILE A 11 18.54 -17.46 5.51
C ILE A 11 17.54 -17.07 6.61
N PRO A 12 16.95 -18.04 7.33
CA PRO A 12 15.96 -17.77 8.36
C PRO A 12 16.52 -17.00 9.56
N ALA A 13 15.75 -16.05 10.07
CA ALA A 13 16.09 -15.25 11.25
C ALA A 13 16.38 -16.14 12.47
N GLY A 14 17.48 -15.85 13.18
CA GLY A 14 17.82 -16.50 14.46
C GLY A 14 18.21 -17.99 14.39
N GLN A 15 18.25 -18.61 13.20
CA GLN A 15 18.62 -20.02 13.06
C GLN A 15 20.14 -20.24 13.06
N TYR A 16 20.90 -19.29 12.52
CA TYR A 16 22.35 -19.39 12.37
C TYR A 16 23.04 -18.25 13.11
N GLY A 17 24.12 -18.57 13.84
CA GLY A 17 25.11 -17.58 14.27
C GLY A 17 26.07 -17.22 13.13
N LYS A 18 27.01 -16.30 13.37
CA LYS A 18 28.02 -15.87 12.37
C LYS A 18 28.66 -17.06 11.65
N GLU A 19 29.22 -18.01 12.40
CA GLU A 19 29.93 -19.16 11.84
C GLU A 19 29.00 -20.06 11.00
N GLY A 20 27.74 -20.18 11.41
CA GLY A 20 26.73 -20.93 10.67
C GLY A 20 26.35 -20.27 9.35
N VAL A 21 26.18 -18.95 9.35
CA VAL A 21 25.93 -18.17 8.13
C VAL A 21 27.10 -18.29 7.15
N LEU A 22 28.33 -18.10 7.62
CA LEU A 22 29.51 -18.16 6.77
C LEU A 22 29.69 -19.58 6.18
N ALA A 23 29.54 -20.63 7.01
CA ALA A 23 29.63 -22.01 6.54
C ALA A 23 28.51 -22.38 5.55
N LEU A 24 27.31 -21.79 5.70
CA LEU A 24 26.23 -21.95 4.73
C LEU A 24 26.60 -21.27 3.41
N LEU A 25 27.06 -20.03 3.42
CA LEU A 25 27.45 -19.30 2.21
C LEU A 25 28.66 -19.93 1.49
N GLU A 26 29.59 -20.56 2.21
CA GLU A 26 30.69 -21.35 1.61
C GLU A 26 30.18 -22.53 0.77
N GLN A 27 29.02 -23.10 1.10
CA GLN A 27 28.38 -24.17 0.34
C GLN A 27 27.66 -23.67 -0.92
N HIS A 28 27.45 -22.35 -1.01
CA HIS A 28 26.74 -21.68 -2.11
C HIS A 28 27.64 -20.66 -2.83
N PRO A 29 28.75 -21.10 -3.47
CA PRO A 29 29.70 -20.20 -4.12
C PRO A 29 29.13 -19.45 -5.32
N GLU A 30 27.93 -19.79 -5.81
CA GLU A 30 27.15 -19.04 -6.79
C GLU A 30 26.65 -17.69 -6.26
N ILE A 31 26.58 -17.51 -4.93
CA ILE A 31 26.23 -16.24 -4.29
C ILE A 31 27.48 -15.35 -4.27
N LYS A 32 27.64 -14.56 -5.34
CA LYS A 32 28.85 -13.75 -5.57
C LYS A 32 28.81 -12.40 -4.87
N PHE A 33 27.64 -11.93 -4.48
CA PHE A 33 27.46 -10.58 -3.95
C PHE A 33 26.65 -10.56 -2.66
N VAL A 34 26.81 -9.49 -1.89
CA VAL A 34 25.96 -9.11 -0.77
C VAL A 34 25.49 -7.66 -0.98
N SER A 35 24.27 -7.36 -0.51
CA SER A 35 23.67 -6.02 -0.52
C SER A 35 23.04 -5.77 0.84
N LEU A 36 23.29 -4.59 1.43
CA LEU A 36 22.44 -4.09 2.49
C LEU A 36 21.21 -3.41 1.88
N VAL A 37 20.03 -3.66 2.45
CA VAL A 37 18.75 -3.18 1.91
C VAL A 37 18.10 -2.24 2.92
N GLY A 38 18.40 -0.94 2.79
CA GLY A 38 17.79 0.12 3.56
C GLY A 38 16.60 0.74 2.82
N ILE A 39 15.59 1.19 3.58
CA ILE A 39 14.32 1.67 3.03
C ILE A 39 14.14 3.16 3.31
N ASP A 40 14.15 4.00 2.27
CA ASP A 40 13.91 5.42 2.44
C ASP A 40 12.43 5.73 2.81
N LEU A 41 12.12 7.00 3.12
CA LEU A 41 10.78 7.37 3.57
C LEU A 41 9.70 7.16 2.49
N ALA A 42 10.06 7.08 1.20
CA ALA A 42 9.10 6.77 0.14
C ALA A 42 8.90 5.27 -0.09
N GLY A 43 9.60 4.41 0.65
CA GLY A 43 9.52 2.95 0.52
C GLY A 43 10.44 2.42 -0.59
N ASN A 44 11.41 3.20 -1.07
CA ASN A 44 12.40 2.70 -2.03
C ASN A 44 13.52 1.98 -1.28
N ASP A 45 13.90 0.81 -1.80
CA ASP A 45 14.99 0.02 -1.26
C ASP A 45 16.32 0.32 -1.96
N THR A 46 17.43 0.14 -1.23
CA THR A 46 18.78 0.21 -1.80
C THR A 46 19.17 -1.12 -2.44
N ASP A 47 19.96 -1.05 -3.51
CA ASP A 47 20.56 -2.23 -4.14
C ASP A 47 22.04 -1.98 -4.46
N GLU A 48 22.90 -2.79 -3.87
CA GLU A 48 24.35 -2.72 -4.02
C GLU A 48 24.90 -4.09 -4.41
N LYS A 49 26.07 -4.10 -5.06
CA LYS A 49 26.74 -5.35 -5.47
C LYS A 49 28.12 -5.39 -4.85
N ILE A 50 28.18 -5.71 -3.56
CA ILE A 50 29.43 -5.85 -2.80
C ILE A 50 29.95 -7.27 -3.01
N PRO A 51 31.21 -7.50 -3.43
CA PRO A 51 31.74 -8.85 -3.58
C PRO A 51 31.65 -9.64 -2.28
N MET A 52 31.19 -10.90 -2.36
CA MET A 52 31.00 -11.76 -1.18
C MET A 52 32.31 -11.96 -0.38
N ALA A 53 33.47 -11.87 -1.03
CA ALA A 53 34.77 -11.90 -0.34
C ALA A 53 34.89 -10.83 0.76
N ALA A 54 34.36 -9.61 0.53
CA ALA A 54 34.38 -8.55 1.54
C ALA A 54 33.51 -8.89 2.77
N PHE A 55 32.43 -9.64 2.57
CA PHE A 55 31.57 -10.14 3.66
C PHE A 55 32.28 -11.22 4.49
N PHE A 56 33.04 -12.10 3.84
CA PHE A 56 33.87 -13.09 4.54
C PHE A 56 35.03 -12.44 5.30
N ASP A 57 35.64 -11.38 4.74
CA ASP A 57 36.79 -10.71 5.34
C ASP A 57 36.42 -9.93 6.63
N ASP A 58 35.29 -9.21 6.65
CA ASP A 58 34.82 -8.44 7.82
C ASP A 58 33.28 -8.49 7.94
N TYR A 59 32.77 -9.65 8.35
CA TYR A 59 31.34 -9.87 8.59
C TYR A 59 30.75 -8.84 9.55
N GLU A 60 31.43 -8.54 10.65
CA GLU A 60 30.99 -7.62 11.70
C GLU A 60 30.77 -6.21 11.16
N ALA A 61 31.57 -5.74 10.19
CA ALA A 61 31.39 -4.42 9.61
C ALA A 61 29.99 -4.17 9.04
N PHE A 62 29.31 -5.20 8.53
CA PHE A 62 27.97 -5.12 7.96
C PHE A 62 26.89 -4.87 9.01
N PHE A 63 27.15 -5.26 10.26
CA PHE A 63 26.23 -5.11 11.39
C PHE A 63 26.62 -3.98 12.34
N GLU A 64 27.83 -3.43 12.19
CA GLU A 64 28.36 -2.32 12.99
C GLU A 64 28.29 -0.95 12.28
N GLY A 65 27.72 -0.90 11.07
CA GLY A 65 27.60 0.35 10.30
C GLY A 65 28.92 0.83 9.69
N ARG A 66 29.89 -0.08 9.55
CA ARG A 66 31.22 0.23 9.01
C ARG A 66 31.40 -0.20 7.56
N ALA A 67 30.60 -1.16 7.08
CA ALA A 67 30.75 -1.75 5.75
C ALA A 67 30.27 -0.82 4.63
N VAL A 68 29.12 -0.17 4.81
CA VAL A 68 28.44 0.57 3.74
C VAL A 68 28.05 1.96 4.21
N GLN A 69 28.35 2.93 3.36
CA GLN A 69 27.95 4.32 3.49
C GLN A 69 27.42 4.81 2.15
N THR A 70 26.33 5.59 2.18
CA THR A 70 25.67 6.11 0.99
C THR A 70 25.34 7.60 1.10
N ASP A 71 24.98 8.18 -0.04
CA ASP A 71 24.52 9.56 -0.16
C ASP A 71 23.01 9.65 0.10
N GLY A 72 22.66 9.97 1.35
CA GLY A 72 21.29 10.18 1.79
C GLY A 72 20.57 11.35 1.11
N SER A 73 21.30 12.30 0.50
CA SER A 73 20.68 13.42 -0.22
C SER A 73 20.09 13.03 -1.57
N SER A 74 20.44 11.84 -2.06
CA SER A 74 19.98 11.25 -3.31
C SER A 74 18.79 10.28 -3.15
N VAL A 75 18.35 10.02 -1.92
CA VAL A 75 17.16 9.20 -1.59
C VAL A 75 16.10 10.05 -0.90
N VAL A 76 14.92 9.48 -0.63
CA VAL A 76 13.84 10.21 0.04
C VAL A 76 14.08 10.31 1.55
N LEU A 77 14.99 11.20 1.92
CA LEU A 77 15.27 11.66 3.29
C LEU A 77 15.19 13.20 3.34
N THR A 78 14.10 13.74 2.79
CA THR A 78 13.91 15.18 2.56
C THR A 78 14.05 15.96 3.88
N ASN A 79 14.86 17.02 3.91
CA ASN A 79 15.16 17.81 5.13
C ASN A 79 15.93 17.06 6.24
N ILE A 80 16.24 15.77 6.07
CA ILE A 80 17.05 14.97 7.00
C ILE A 80 18.49 14.92 6.51
N ALA A 81 18.72 14.34 5.33
CA ALA A 81 20.02 14.29 4.68
C ALA A 81 20.08 15.34 3.57
N THR A 82 21.01 16.29 3.68
CA THR A 82 21.17 17.40 2.73
C THR A 82 22.48 17.28 1.95
N LEU A 83 22.63 17.97 0.82
CA LEU A 83 23.85 17.88 -0.02
C LEU A 83 25.15 18.17 0.76
N ASN A 84 25.10 19.05 1.76
CA ASN A 84 26.25 19.38 2.62
C ASN A 84 26.35 18.52 3.89
N ASN A 85 25.40 17.60 4.11
CA ASN A 85 25.32 16.67 5.23
C ASN A 85 24.60 15.39 4.79
N ALA A 86 25.19 14.70 3.82
CA ALA A 86 24.54 13.64 3.07
C ALA A 86 24.81 12.22 3.61
N ARG A 87 25.84 12.06 4.44
CA ARG A 87 26.32 10.73 4.85
C ARG A 87 25.23 9.95 5.60
N VAL A 88 24.96 8.75 5.12
CA VAL A 88 24.11 7.75 5.78
C VAL A 88 24.91 6.47 5.86
N ASP A 89 25.03 5.87 7.04
CA ASP A 89 25.62 4.54 7.17
C ASP A 89 24.49 3.48 7.30
N MET A 90 24.80 2.23 6.98
CA MET A 90 23.82 1.14 6.93
C MET A 90 24.15 0.02 7.93
N TRP A 91 23.15 -0.39 8.70
CA TRP A 91 23.27 -1.45 9.71
C TRP A 91 22.42 -2.66 9.31
N GLY A 92 23.06 -3.77 8.94
CA GLY A 92 22.38 -5.03 8.68
C GLY A 92 21.54 -5.50 9.89
N ASP A 93 20.41 -6.13 9.60
CA ASP A 93 19.43 -6.58 10.58
C ASP A 93 19.41 -8.12 10.65
N PRO A 94 19.99 -8.74 11.69
CA PRO A 94 19.98 -10.20 11.85
C PRO A 94 18.67 -10.74 12.43
N SER A 95 17.69 -9.87 12.75
CA SER A 95 16.43 -10.27 13.39
C SER A 95 15.32 -10.67 12.42
N VAL A 96 15.58 -10.57 11.12
CA VAL A 96 14.68 -10.92 10.01
C VAL A 96 15.36 -11.90 9.05
N ASN A 97 14.58 -12.54 8.20
CA ASN A 97 15.08 -13.40 7.15
C ASN A 97 15.89 -12.58 6.14
N TRP A 98 16.97 -13.15 5.63
CA TRP A 98 17.73 -12.58 4.52
C TRP A 98 17.43 -13.35 3.26
N PHE A 99 17.35 -12.67 2.11
CA PHE A 99 16.96 -13.29 0.85
C PHE A 99 18.15 -13.39 -0.09
N VAL A 100 18.15 -14.37 -1.00
CA VAL A 100 19.12 -14.44 -2.09
C VAL A 100 18.41 -14.11 -3.38
N ASP A 101 18.78 -12.97 -3.97
CA ASP A 101 18.29 -12.53 -5.27
C ASP A 101 19.15 -13.12 -6.38
N TYR A 102 18.54 -13.94 -7.24
CA TYR A 102 19.23 -14.66 -8.31
C TYR A 102 19.01 -13.99 -9.66
N ASN A 103 20.10 -13.67 -10.34
CA ASN A 103 20.06 -13.27 -11.73
C ASN A 103 20.10 -14.51 -12.64
N TYR A 104 18.93 -14.96 -13.08
CA TYR A 104 18.79 -16.13 -13.96
C TYR A 104 19.35 -15.94 -15.37
N GLU A 105 19.62 -14.70 -15.77
CA GLU A 105 20.25 -14.36 -17.06
C GLU A 105 21.78 -14.36 -16.96
N ASN A 106 22.35 -14.31 -15.75
CA ASN A 106 23.78 -14.32 -15.50
C ASN A 106 24.21 -15.61 -14.78
N ILE A 107 24.58 -16.62 -15.56
CA ILE A 107 25.01 -17.90 -15.03
C ILE A 107 26.48 -17.82 -14.59
N ASP A 108 26.77 -18.21 -13.36
CA ASP A 108 28.13 -18.37 -12.86
C ASP A 108 28.80 -19.55 -13.58
N GLU A 109 29.89 -19.27 -14.30
CA GLU A 109 30.59 -20.26 -15.12
C GLU A 109 31.14 -21.43 -14.28
N ALA A 110 31.49 -21.19 -13.02
CA ALA A 110 32.11 -22.21 -12.16
C ALA A 110 31.11 -23.24 -11.63
N THR A 111 29.93 -22.79 -11.22
CA THR A 111 28.88 -23.65 -10.64
C THR A 111 27.84 -24.09 -11.68
N GLY A 112 27.68 -23.35 -12.78
CA GLY A 112 26.57 -23.52 -13.70
C GLY A 112 25.22 -23.09 -13.12
N LEU A 113 25.21 -22.37 -12.00
CA LEU A 113 24.01 -21.87 -11.31
C LEU A 113 23.83 -20.36 -11.59
N PRO A 114 22.62 -19.81 -11.45
CA PRO A 114 22.42 -18.36 -11.54
C PRO A 114 23.24 -17.62 -10.48
N THR A 115 23.78 -16.47 -10.85
CA THR A 115 24.56 -15.63 -9.93
C THR A 115 23.64 -15.04 -8.86
N GLY A 116 23.96 -15.30 -7.58
CA GLY A 116 23.19 -14.82 -6.43
C GLY A 116 23.76 -13.56 -5.79
N THR A 117 22.86 -12.74 -5.24
CA THR A 117 23.15 -11.61 -4.34
C THR A 117 22.42 -11.83 -3.02
N LEU A 118 23.14 -11.99 -1.91
CA LEU A 118 22.56 -12.01 -0.58
C LEU A 118 22.05 -10.61 -0.21
N ARG A 119 20.74 -10.44 -0.10
CA ARG A 119 20.06 -9.22 0.34
C ARG A 119 19.83 -9.30 1.85
N ILE A 120 20.54 -8.46 2.60
CA ILE A 120 20.42 -8.34 4.06
C ILE A 120 19.62 -7.06 4.35
N PRO A 121 18.40 -7.16 4.90
CA PRO A 121 17.65 -5.99 5.32
C PRO A 121 18.44 -5.14 6.32
N ALA A 122 18.36 -3.81 6.23
CA ALA A 122 19.25 -2.90 6.97
C ALA A 122 18.58 -1.59 7.38
N PHE A 123 19.02 -1.01 8.50
CA PHE A 123 18.61 0.31 8.95
C PHE A 123 19.55 1.39 8.38
N LEU A 124 19.01 2.58 8.12
CA LEU A 124 19.77 3.75 7.70
C LEU A 124 19.92 4.69 8.89
N MET A 125 21.17 4.98 9.29
CA MET A 125 21.43 5.98 10.31
C MET A 125 22.18 7.19 9.76
N HIS A 126 21.69 8.35 10.16
CA HIS A 126 22.18 9.66 9.82
C HIS A 126 22.42 10.43 11.13
N ASN A 127 23.61 11.01 11.31
CA ASN A 127 23.95 11.77 12.51
C ASN A 127 23.63 11.03 13.83
N TYR A 128 24.01 9.76 13.91
CA TYR A 128 23.81 8.90 15.09
C TYR A 128 22.34 8.60 15.45
N ARG A 129 21.44 8.72 14.47
CA ARG A 129 20.02 8.41 14.62
C ARG A 129 19.52 7.63 13.41
N TYR A 130 18.72 6.59 13.65
CA TYR A 130 18.00 5.90 12.57
C TYR A 130 16.89 6.78 12.01
N VAL A 131 16.80 6.85 10.68
CA VAL A 131 15.92 7.78 9.95
C VAL A 131 15.08 7.09 8.87
N ASP A 132 15.26 5.79 8.68
CA ASP A 132 14.56 4.99 7.67
C ASP A 132 13.19 4.48 8.13
N SER A 133 12.41 3.99 7.17
CA SER A 133 11.08 3.44 7.42
C SER A 133 11.05 2.17 8.27
N ARG A 134 12.09 1.31 8.20
CA ARG A 134 12.15 0.11 9.05
C ARG A 134 12.32 0.51 10.51
N SER A 135 13.21 1.46 10.78
CA SER A 135 13.45 1.94 12.14
C SER A 135 12.21 2.59 12.75
N ILE A 136 11.42 3.30 11.94
CA ILE A 136 10.12 3.85 12.34
C ILE A 136 9.19 2.72 12.77
N LEU A 137 8.98 1.69 11.93
CA LEU A 137 8.11 0.57 12.29
C LEU A 137 8.58 -0.15 13.56
N LYS A 138 9.89 -0.41 13.66
CA LYS A 138 10.48 -1.05 14.83
C LYS A 138 10.20 -0.24 16.11
N ASN A 139 10.51 1.06 16.09
CA ASN A 139 10.33 1.94 17.24
C ASN A 139 8.84 2.07 17.62
N SER A 140 7.94 2.11 16.62
CA SER A 140 6.50 2.10 16.85
C SER A 140 6.00 0.84 17.53
N CYS A 141 6.42 -0.34 17.06
CA CYS A 141 6.07 -1.60 17.71
C CYS A 141 6.67 -1.71 19.12
N ASP A 142 7.90 -1.25 19.33
CA ASP A 142 8.56 -1.27 20.64
C ASP A 142 7.85 -0.36 21.65
N TYR A 143 7.46 0.85 21.23
CA TYR A 143 6.66 1.77 22.03
C TYR A 143 5.30 1.16 22.40
N VAL A 144 4.52 0.72 21.41
CA VAL A 144 3.18 0.16 21.63
C VAL A 144 3.26 -1.07 22.54
N ARG A 145 4.25 -1.95 22.33
CA ARG A 145 4.46 -3.13 23.17
C ARG A 145 4.71 -2.74 24.63
N ALA A 146 5.63 -1.81 24.87
CA ALA A 146 6.00 -1.40 26.22
C ALA A 146 4.81 -0.78 26.96
N GLU A 147 4.11 0.16 26.32
CA GLU A 147 2.99 0.87 26.92
C GLU A 147 1.77 -0.05 27.13
N LEU A 148 1.44 -0.91 26.15
CA LEU A 148 0.34 -1.86 26.28
C LEU A 148 0.60 -2.88 27.39
N LEU A 149 1.83 -3.40 27.53
CA LEU A 149 2.20 -4.26 28.65
C LEU A 149 2.06 -3.55 29.99
N SER A 150 2.42 -2.26 30.07
CA SER A 150 2.27 -1.46 31.28
C SER A 150 0.79 -1.30 31.65
N LEU A 151 -0.04 -0.93 30.69
CA LEU A 151 -1.49 -0.76 30.88
C LEU A 151 -2.18 -2.06 31.29
N ILE A 152 -1.81 -3.19 30.68
CA ILE A 152 -2.35 -4.51 31.04
C ILE A 152 -2.00 -4.85 32.48
N LYS A 153 -0.78 -4.56 32.94
CA LYS A 153 -0.36 -4.82 34.33
C LYS A 153 -1.11 -3.93 35.33
N GLU A 154 -1.35 -2.68 34.97
CA GLU A 154 -2.00 -1.70 35.84
C GLU A 154 -3.52 -1.93 35.95
N HIS A 155 -4.19 -2.21 34.83
CA HIS A 155 -5.65 -2.20 34.74
C HIS A 155 -6.26 -3.58 34.42
N GLY A 156 -5.45 -4.55 34.01
CA GLY A 156 -5.93 -5.82 33.47
C GLY A 156 -6.40 -5.72 32.01
N LEU A 157 -7.05 -6.80 31.54
CA LEU A 157 -7.62 -6.88 30.20
C LEU A 157 -9.15 -6.84 30.29
N PRO A 158 -9.81 -5.72 29.95
CA PRO A 158 -11.27 -5.63 29.97
C PRO A 158 -11.89 -6.63 28.99
N GLY A 159 -12.94 -7.33 29.43
CA GLY A 159 -13.63 -8.33 28.61
C GLY A 159 -12.88 -9.68 28.46
N MET A 160 -11.75 -9.87 29.13
CA MET A 160 -10.97 -11.13 29.05
C MET A 160 -10.63 -11.70 30.44
N PRO A 161 -11.64 -12.07 31.26
CA PRO A 161 -11.41 -12.53 32.65
C PRO A 161 -10.58 -13.83 32.74
N HIS A 162 -10.50 -14.60 31.66
CA HIS A 162 -9.68 -15.80 31.55
C HIS A 162 -8.19 -15.52 31.37
N VAL A 163 -7.78 -14.28 31.09
CA VAL A 163 -6.38 -13.85 30.98
C VAL A 163 -5.99 -13.04 32.20
N LYS A 164 -5.06 -13.57 33.00
CA LYS A 164 -4.50 -12.81 34.13
C LYS A 164 -3.43 -11.85 33.63
N ALA A 165 -3.52 -10.59 34.05
CA ALA A 165 -2.55 -9.54 33.71
C ALA A 165 -1.09 -9.99 33.98
N ASP A 166 -0.85 -10.57 35.17
CA ASP A 166 0.46 -11.04 35.58
C ASP A 166 1.03 -12.15 34.69
N ASP A 167 0.18 -12.88 33.95
CA ASP A 167 0.61 -13.96 33.07
C ASP A 167 1.03 -13.45 31.68
N VAL A 168 0.71 -12.21 31.30
CA VAL A 168 1.13 -11.62 30.03
C VAL A 168 2.60 -11.21 30.11
N VAL A 169 3.44 -11.80 29.27
CA VAL A 169 4.89 -11.54 29.24
C VAL A 169 5.35 -10.77 28.02
N ASP A 170 4.58 -10.78 26.94
CA ASP A 170 4.96 -10.10 25.69
C ASP A 170 3.72 -9.78 24.84
N ILE A 171 3.88 -8.85 23.90
CA ILE A 171 2.90 -8.49 22.87
C ILE A 171 3.49 -8.79 21.49
N ILE A 172 2.76 -9.59 20.73
CA ILE A 172 3.09 -9.99 19.36
C ILE A 172 2.15 -9.25 18.41
N PHE A 173 2.72 -8.60 17.40
CA PHE A 173 1.97 -7.95 16.35
C PHE A 173 1.94 -8.88 15.14
N THR A 174 0.76 -9.12 14.60
CA THR A 174 0.61 -9.92 13.37
C THR A 174 0.20 -9.02 12.22
N SER A 175 0.80 -9.20 11.06
CA SER A 175 0.37 -8.52 9.85
C SER A 175 0.55 -9.35 8.59
N ALA A 176 -0.27 -9.05 7.57
CA ALA A 176 -0.21 -9.65 6.24
C ALA A 176 -0.65 -8.62 5.18
N THR A 177 -0.33 -8.90 3.93
CA THR A 177 -0.72 -8.08 2.77
C THR A 177 -1.28 -8.98 1.68
N GLU A 178 -2.37 -8.54 1.03
CA GLU A 178 -2.89 -9.12 -0.21
C GLU A 178 -2.39 -8.24 -1.36
N LEU A 179 -1.72 -8.79 -2.38
CA LEU A 179 -1.04 -7.99 -3.40
C LEU A 179 -1.72 -8.11 -4.76
N GLU A 180 -2.48 -7.08 -5.14
CA GLU A 180 -3.07 -6.99 -6.47
C GLU A 180 -2.10 -6.33 -7.48
N PHE A 181 -2.15 -6.77 -8.74
CA PHE A 181 -1.35 -6.20 -9.83
C PHE A 181 -1.98 -6.43 -11.20
N TRP A 182 -1.52 -5.67 -12.20
CA TRP A 182 -1.91 -5.86 -13.59
C TRP A 182 -0.77 -6.44 -14.39
N VAL A 183 -1.11 -7.38 -15.29
CA VAL A 183 -0.19 -7.98 -16.24
C VAL A 183 -0.61 -7.66 -17.67
N LYS A 184 0.36 -7.39 -18.55
CA LYS A 184 0.11 -7.15 -19.98
C LYS A 184 1.18 -7.73 -20.90
N THR A 185 0.81 -7.96 -22.16
CA THR A 185 1.79 -8.16 -23.25
C THR A 185 2.41 -6.81 -23.68
N PRO A 186 3.74 -6.68 -23.83
CA PRO A 186 4.42 -5.40 -24.07
C PRO A 186 3.97 -4.61 -25.32
N SER A 187 3.55 -5.29 -26.39
CA SER A 187 3.43 -4.67 -27.73
C SER A 187 2.00 -4.35 -28.19
N ARG A 188 0.95 -4.55 -27.37
CA ARG A 188 -0.44 -4.38 -27.84
C ARG A 188 -1.36 -3.72 -26.80
N THR A 189 -2.27 -2.88 -27.28
CA THR A 189 -3.20 -2.09 -26.46
C THR A 189 -4.63 -2.60 -26.58
N VAL A 190 -5.29 -2.85 -25.45
CA VAL A 190 -6.74 -3.11 -25.36
C VAL A 190 -7.47 -1.79 -25.16
N THR A 191 -8.69 -1.65 -25.69
CA THR A 191 -9.47 -0.43 -25.49
C THR A 191 -10.09 -0.37 -24.09
N LYS A 192 -10.10 0.82 -23.46
CA LYS A 192 -10.75 1.08 -22.15
C LYS A 192 -12.21 0.62 -22.11
N LYS A 193 -12.93 0.74 -23.22
CA LYS A 193 -14.34 0.35 -23.32
C LYS A 193 -14.52 -1.17 -23.21
N GLU A 194 -13.68 -1.96 -23.89
CA GLU A 194 -13.74 -3.42 -23.79
C GLU A 194 -13.49 -3.89 -22.35
N LEU A 195 -12.50 -3.31 -21.67
CA LEU A 195 -12.19 -3.65 -20.27
C LEU A 195 -13.32 -3.29 -19.31
N SER A 196 -13.87 -2.08 -19.43
CA SER A 196 -14.99 -1.62 -18.59
C SER A 196 -16.25 -2.48 -18.77
N VAL A 197 -16.53 -2.93 -20.00
CA VAL A 197 -17.64 -3.85 -20.27
C VAL A 197 -17.38 -5.22 -19.63
N SER A 198 -16.19 -5.79 -19.82
CA SER A 198 -15.80 -7.09 -19.24
C SER A 198 -15.94 -7.11 -17.70
N GLN A 199 -15.47 -6.05 -17.03
CA GLN A 199 -15.60 -5.91 -15.58
C GLN A 199 -17.06 -5.80 -15.14
N ARG A 200 -17.88 -4.97 -15.82
CA ARG A 200 -19.32 -4.84 -15.52
C ARG A 200 -20.11 -6.12 -15.76
N LEU A 201 -19.66 -6.96 -16.69
CA LEU A 201 -20.22 -8.28 -16.96
C LEU A 201 -19.69 -9.35 -15.99
N GLN A 202 -18.81 -9.00 -15.05
CA GLN A 202 -18.21 -9.89 -14.05
C GLN A 202 -17.51 -11.10 -14.69
N GLU A 203 -16.85 -10.88 -15.83
CA GLU A 203 -16.28 -11.96 -16.63
C GLU A 203 -14.87 -12.39 -16.21
N GLN A 204 -14.30 -11.90 -15.10
CA GLN A 204 -12.87 -12.07 -14.80
C GLN A 204 -12.59 -12.70 -13.44
N TYR A 205 -13.24 -12.23 -12.37
CA TYR A 205 -12.97 -12.68 -11.00
C TYR A 205 -13.11 -14.21 -10.86
N TRP A 206 -12.10 -14.86 -10.29
CA TRP A 206 -12.02 -16.32 -10.09
C TRP A 206 -12.11 -17.17 -11.37
N GLN A 207 -12.01 -16.57 -12.56
CA GLN A 207 -11.90 -17.35 -13.78
C GLN A 207 -10.55 -18.04 -13.86
N ARG A 208 -10.55 -19.21 -14.50
CA ARG A 208 -9.33 -19.94 -14.81
C ARG A 208 -8.41 -19.05 -15.65
N THR A 209 -7.19 -18.84 -15.17
CA THR A 209 -6.13 -18.23 -15.98
C THR A 209 -5.75 -19.19 -17.11
N HIS A 210 -5.32 -18.66 -18.25
CA HIS A 210 -4.93 -19.46 -19.41
C HIS A 210 -3.49 -19.11 -19.86
N GLY A 211 -2.93 -20.00 -20.67
CA GLY A 211 -1.65 -19.81 -21.35
C GLY A 211 -0.51 -19.33 -20.45
N THR A 212 0.13 -18.25 -20.89
CA THR A 212 1.36 -17.73 -20.30
C THR A 212 1.08 -17.09 -18.94
N VAL A 213 -0.07 -16.44 -18.77
CA VAL A 213 -0.49 -15.85 -17.49
C VAL A 213 -0.63 -16.92 -16.42
N ARG A 214 -1.27 -18.04 -16.76
CA ARG A 214 -1.42 -19.16 -15.84
C ARG A 214 -0.07 -19.71 -15.40
N THR A 215 0.82 -19.92 -16.37
CA THR A 215 2.15 -20.47 -16.12
C THR A 215 2.96 -19.54 -15.21
N ALA A 216 2.93 -18.23 -15.47
CA ALA A 216 3.60 -17.23 -14.66
C ALA A 216 3.03 -17.16 -13.24
N LEU A 217 1.71 -17.24 -13.08
CA LEU A 217 1.06 -17.23 -11.77
C LEU A 217 1.42 -18.47 -10.93
N GLU A 218 1.35 -19.66 -11.53
CA GLU A 218 1.74 -20.92 -10.88
C GLU A 218 3.22 -20.87 -10.44
N GLN A 219 4.12 -20.41 -11.31
CA GLN A 219 5.53 -20.26 -10.99
C GLN A 219 5.80 -19.17 -9.93
N ALA A 220 5.03 -18.09 -9.92
CA ALA A 220 5.20 -17.02 -8.94
C ALA A 220 4.84 -17.51 -7.53
N VAL A 221 3.72 -18.24 -7.39
CA VAL A 221 3.31 -18.88 -6.13
C VAL A 221 4.39 -19.87 -5.66
N GLU A 222 4.84 -20.77 -6.54
CA GLU A 222 5.91 -21.73 -6.20
C GLU A 222 7.23 -21.04 -5.81
N ARG A 223 7.58 -19.93 -6.49
CA ARG A 223 8.79 -19.16 -6.19
C ARG A 223 8.66 -18.45 -4.84
N LEU A 224 7.53 -17.85 -4.49
CA LEU A 224 7.34 -17.22 -3.18
C LEU A 224 7.51 -18.23 -2.03
N ASP A 225 7.03 -19.46 -2.21
CA ASP A 225 7.23 -20.56 -1.25
C ASP A 225 8.71 -20.91 -1.07
N GLN A 226 9.51 -20.91 -2.15
CA GLN A 226 10.95 -21.13 -2.06
C GLN A 226 11.65 -20.07 -1.20
N TYR A 227 11.13 -18.85 -1.15
CA TYR A 227 11.62 -17.75 -0.30
C TYR A 227 11.01 -17.76 1.11
N GLY A 228 10.26 -18.81 1.48
CA GLY A 228 9.76 -19.02 2.84
C GLY A 228 8.55 -18.16 3.21
N MET A 229 7.77 -17.70 2.22
CA MET A 229 6.61 -16.85 2.44
C MET A 229 5.31 -17.63 2.74
N ASP A 230 5.27 -18.95 2.52
CA ASP A 230 4.07 -19.77 2.62
C ASP A 230 2.90 -19.13 1.81
N ALA A 231 3.03 -19.07 0.49
CA ALA A 231 2.02 -18.56 -0.41
C ALA A 231 0.71 -19.36 -0.26
N GLU A 232 -0.40 -18.66 -0.05
CA GLU A 232 -1.69 -19.29 0.25
C GLU A 232 -2.53 -19.46 -1.01
N MET A 233 -2.54 -18.45 -1.89
CA MET A 233 -3.37 -18.42 -3.09
C MET A 233 -2.81 -17.45 -4.13
N GLY A 234 -3.04 -17.75 -5.41
CA GLY A 234 -2.95 -16.80 -6.50
C GLY A 234 -4.17 -16.91 -7.40
N HIS A 235 -4.82 -15.81 -7.73
CA HIS A 235 -6.03 -15.82 -8.55
C HIS A 235 -6.18 -14.61 -9.45
N LYS A 236 -7.20 -14.68 -10.30
CA LYS A 236 -7.62 -13.58 -11.15
C LYS A 236 -8.55 -12.64 -10.40
N GLU A 237 -8.28 -11.36 -10.57
CA GLU A 237 -9.05 -10.27 -10.00
C GLU A 237 -10.19 -9.81 -10.93
N VAL A 238 -10.95 -8.79 -10.50
CA VAL A 238 -12.12 -8.28 -11.22
C VAL A 238 -11.78 -7.63 -12.58
N GLY A 239 -10.54 -7.20 -12.78
CA GLY A 239 -10.07 -6.51 -13.98
C GLY A 239 -9.51 -7.45 -15.06
N GLY A 240 -9.84 -7.18 -16.33
CA GLY A 240 -9.19 -7.81 -17.48
C GLY A 240 -10.10 -8.06 -18.67
N VAL A 241 -9.52 -8.60 -19.75
CA VAL A 241 -10.26 -9.13 -20.90
C VAL A 241 -9.74 -10.53 -21.23
N LYS A 242 -10.60 -11.37 -21.82
CA LYS A 242 -10.17 -12.69 -22.31
C LYS A 242 -9.02 -12.53 -23.31
N ALA A 243 -7.98 -13.32 -23.12
CA ALA A 243 -6.86 -13.41 -24.04
C ALA A 243 -7.38 -13.74 -25.46
N LYS A 244 -6.92 -12.98 -26.46
CA LYS A 244 -7.20 -13.24 -27.88
C LYS A 244 -6.02 -14.00 -28.46
N LEU A 245 -6.26 -15.01 -29.29
CA LEU A 245 -5.19 -15.70 -30.02
C LEU A 245 -4.80 -14.94 -31.28
N ASP A 246 -3.54 -15.02 -31.68
CA ASP A 246 -3.07 -14.56 -32.99
C ASP A 246 -3.28 -15.62 -34.06
N GLU A 247 -2.90 -15.28 -35.30
CA GLU A 247 -3.02 -16.16 -36.47
C GLU A 247 -2.18 -17.45 -36.34
N ASP A 248 -1.16 -17.44 -35.47
CA ASP A 248 -0.28 -18.58 -35.18
C ASP A 248 -0.74 -19.40 -33.96
N GLY A 249 -1.82 -18.99 -33.29
CA GLY A 249 -2.41 -19.67 -32.15
C GLY A 249 -1.76 -19.35 -30.79
N HIS A 250 -0.94 -18.31 -30.70
CA HIS A 250 -0.38 -17.80 -29.44
C HIS A 250 -1.29 -16.73 -28.83
N GLU A 251 -1.23 -16.53 -27.51
CA GLU A 251 -1.95 -15.43 -26.85
C GLU A 251 -1.40 -14.08 -27.34
N ALA A 252 -2.19 -13.39 -28.15
CA ALA A 252 -1.82 -12.15 -28.84
C ALA A 252 -1.93 -10.91 -27.94
N VAL A 253 -2.89 -10.91 -27.02
CA VAL A 253 -3.20 -9.76 -26.15
C VAL A 253 -3.57 -10.28 -24.76
N VAL A 254 -2.71 -10.00 -23.80
CA VAL A 254 -2.98 -10.20 -22.37
C VAL A 254 -3.17 -8.85 -21.72
N LEU A 255 -4.25 -8.71 -20.96
CA LEU A 255 -4.42 -7.62 -20.01
C LEU A 255 -5.35 -8.10 -18.91
N GLU A 256 -4.76 -8.52 -17.79
CA GLU A 256 -5.47 -9.14 -16.67
C GLU A 256 -5.01 -8.54 -15.34
N GLN A 257 -5.93 -8.45 -14.39
CA GLN A 257 -5.63 -8.15 -13.00
C GLN A 257 -5.52 -9.47 -12.24
N LEU A 258 -4.53 -9.58 -11.37
CA LEU A 258 -4.24 -10.76 -10.57
C LEU A 258 -4.00 -10.34 -9.11
N GLU A 259 -4.12 -11.30 -8.20
CA GLU A 259 -3.79 -11.18 -6.79
C GLU A 259 -2.98 -12.41 -6.35
N ILE A 260 -2.01 -12.20 -5.47
CA ILE A 260 -1.29 -13.27 -4.78
C ILE A 260 -1.24 -12.94 -3.29
N ASP A 261 -1.55 -13.95 -2.48
CA ASP A 261 -1.58 -13.87 -1.03
C ASP A 261 -0.57 -14.85 -0.42
N TRP A 262 -0.02 -14.45 0.71
CA TRP A 262 0.88 -15.27 1.50
C TRP A 262 0.59 -15.09 2.98
N LYS A 263 1.08 -16.05 3.75
CA LYS A 263 0.80 -16.14 5.17
C LYS A 263 1.29 -14.94 5.95
N PHE A 264 0.53 -14.57 6.96
CA PHE A 264 0.89 -13.51 7.90
C PHE A 264 2.19 -13.81 8.66
N SER A 265 2.86 -12.75 9.12
CA SER A 265 4.02 -12.84 10.01
C SER A 265 3.70 -12.28 11.40
N GLY A 266 4.34 -12.85 12.43
CA GLY A 266 4.34 -12.32 13.81
C GLY A 266 5.42 -11.25 14.06
N ASN A 267 6.13 -10.85 13.00
CA ASN A 267 7.09 -9.76 12.99
C ASN A 267 6.69 -8.77 11.86
N PRO A 268 6.19 -7.57 12.19
CA PRO A 268 5.79 -6.57 11.20
C PRO A 268 6.91 -6.14 10.24
N LEU A 269 8.17 -6.14 10.69
CA LEU A 269 9.31 -5.87 9.80
C LEU A 269 9.38 -6.93 8.71
N GLN A 270 9.30 -8.21 9.10
CA GLN A 270 9.31 -9.31 8.14
C GLN A 270 8.13 -9.24 7.15
N THR A 271 6.96 -8.78 7.59
CA THR A 271 5.81 -8.59 6.69
C THR A 271 6.14 -7.58 5.58
N ALA A 272 6.69 -6.42 5.95
CA ALA A 272 7.06 -5.40 4.99
C ALA A 272 8.26 -5.81 4.11
N ASP A 273 9.21 -6.58 4.66
CA ASP A 273 10.33 -7.16 3.90
C ASP A 273 9.83 -8.17 2.86
N ASN A 274 8.86 -9.00 3.24
CA ASN A 274 8.23 -9.98 2.35
C ASN A 274 7.48 -9.29 1.22
N GLU A 275 6.73 -8.21 1.50
CA GLU A 275 6.01 -7.45 0.47
C GLU A 275 6.95 -6.94 -0.63
N LEU A 276 8.05 -6.28 -0.24
CA LEU A 276 9.05 -5.79 -1.20
C LEU A 276 9.60 -6.93 -2.06
N GLN A 277 9.99 -8.03 -1.41
CA GLN A 277 10.57 -9.19 -2.07
C GLN A 277 9.55 -9.89 -2.98
N ALA A 278 8.28 -9.96 -2.58
CA ALA A 278 7.21 -10.55 -3.36
C ALA A 278 6.99 -9.76 -4.65
N ARG A 279 6.96 -8.42 -4.61
CA ARG A 279 6.87 -7.60 -5.83
C ARG A 279 8.03 -7.87 -6.79
N ILE A 280 9.24 -8.04 -6.29
CA ILE A 280 10.42 -8.36 -7.12
C ILE A 280 10.23 -9.73 -7.77
N ILE A 281 9.91 -10.76 -6.98
CA ILE A 281 9.69 -12.13 -7.46
C ILE A 281 8.59 -12.16 -8.53
N VAL A 282 7.46 -11.49 -8.30
CA VAL A 282 6.36 -11.43 -9.26
C VAL A 282 6.80 -10.74 -10.56
N ARG A 283 7.52 -9.61 -10.51
CA ARG A 283 8.02 -8.96 -11.75
C ARG A 283 8.93 -9.89 -12.54
N GLU A 284 9.89 -10.52 -11.86
CA GLU A 284 10.89 -11.33 -12.53
C GLU A 284 10.27 -12.59 -13.12
N VAL A 285 9.41 -13.31 -12.38
CA VAL A 285 8.74 -14.51 -12.90
C VAL A 285 7.83 -14.18 -14.09
N PHE A 286 7.06 -13.09 -14.03
CA PHE A 286 6.24 -12.69 -15.17
C PHE A 286 7.08 -12.22 -16.37
N ARG A 287 8.21 -11.54 -16.13
CA ARG A 287 9.16 -11.14 -17.17
C ARG A 287 9.81 -12.35 -17.84
N GLU A 288 10.20 -13.38 -17.07
CA GLU A 288 10.69 -14.67 -17.57
C GLU A 288 9.70 -15.33 -18.54
N ASN A 289 8.40 -15.05 -18.34
CA ASN A 289 7.31 -15.51 -19.20
C ASN A 289 6.94 -14.50 -20.31
N GLY A 290 7.69 -13.43 -20.53
CA GLY A 290 7.45 -12.44 -21.58
C GLY A 290 6.29 -11.47 -21.31
N LEU A 291 5.88 -11.33 -20.04
CA LEU A 291 4.81 -10.45 -19.59
C LEU A 291 5.37 -9.26 -18.81
N ASP A 292 4.69 -8.12 -18.88
CA ASP A 292 5.03 -6.91 -18.14
C ASP A 292 4.03 -6.71 -16.99
N VAL A 293 4.53 -6.49 -15.77
CA VAL A 293 3.73 -6.30 -14.55
C VAL A 293 3.76 -4.84 -14.13
N THR A 294 2.59 -4.32 -13.77
CA THR A 294 2.47 -3.01 -13.12
C THR A 294 1.72 -3.11 -11.80
N PHE A 295 2.30 -2.44 -10.80
CA PHE A 295 1.81 -2.30 -9.43
C PHE A 295 1.20 -0.91 -9.18
N ASN A 296 0.95 -0.14 -10.24
CA ASN A 296 0.26 1.15 -10.11
C ASN A 296 -1.11 0.94 -9.45
N ALA A 297 -1.51 1.85 -8.57
CA ALA A 297 -2.81 1.80 -7.90
C ALA A 297 -3.97 1.97 -8.90
N LYS A 298 -3.79 2.77 -9.96
CA LYS A 298 -4.79 2.97 -11.01
C LYS A 298 -4.15 2.99 -12.41
N PRO A 299 -3.69 1.83 -12.91
CA PRO A 299 -2.98 1.78 -14.20
C PRO A 299 -3.90 2.16 -15.38
N ILE A 300 -5.20 1.94 -15.24
CA ILE A 300 -6.20 2.19 -16.27
C ILE A 300 -7.39 2.93 -15.65
N ILE A 301 -7.68 4.14 -16.13
CA ILE A 301 -8.82 4.94 -15.66
C ILE A 301 -10.13 4.26 -16.08
N GLY A 302 -11.09 4.16 -15.15
CA GLY A 302 -12.45 3.64 -15.41
C GLY A 302 -12.61 2.13 -15.31
N VAL A 303 -11.58 1.42 -14.85
CA VAL A 303 -11.62 -0.02 -14.48
C VAL A 303 -11.04 -0.21 -13.08
N ALA A 304 -11.11 -1.39 -12.49
CA ALA A 304 -10.53 -1.66 -11.16
C ALA A 304 -9.05 -1.26 -11.07
N GLY A 305 -8.67 -0.74 -9.90
CA GLY A 305 -7.28 -0.44 -9.56
C GLY A 305 -6.66 -1.57 -8.74
N SER A 306 -5.36 -1.50 -8.46
CA SER A 306 -4.65 -2.48 -7.62
C SER A 306 -4.62 -2.03 -6.16
N GLY A 307 -5.18 -2.85 -5.28
CA GLY A 307 -5.05 -2.77 -3.83
C GLY A 307 -3.81 -3.47 -3.25
N GLU A 308 -3.47 -3.08 -2.03
CA GLU A 308 -2.63 -3.86 -1.12
C GLU A 308 -3.37 -3.96 0.22
N HIS A 309 -4.33 -4.87 0.36
CA HIS A 309 -5.10 -4.91 1.61
C HIS A 309 -4.19 -5.34 2.75
N THR A 310 -4.07 -4.50 3.78
CA THR A 310 -3.18 -4.73 4.91
C THR A 310 -3.97 -5.26 6.10
N HIS A 311 -3.68 -6.50 6.49
CA HIS A 311 -4.27 -7.13 7.66
C HIS A 311 -3.40 -6.88 8.89
N PHE A 312 -4.01 -6.58 10.03
CA PHE A 312 -3.29 -6.39 11.29
C PHE A 312 -4.03 -6.98 12.50
N GLY A 313 -3.25 -7.46 13.45
CA GLY A 313 -3.70 -8.08 14.69
C GLY A 313 -2.71 -7.87 15.84
N VAL A 314 -3.19 -8.03 17.07
CA VAL A 314 -2.36 -7.94 18.28
C VAL A 314 -2.64 -9.15 19.16
N MET A 315 -1.60 -9.82 19.63
CA MET A 315 -1.69 -11.00 20.48
C MET A 315 -0.89 -10.79 21.77
N ALA A 316 -1.39 -11.33 22.88
CA ALA A 316 -0.65 -11.46 24.11
C ALA A 316 0.01 -12.84 24.18
N LYS A 317 1.30 -12.87 24.55
CA LYS A 317 2.02 -14.10 24.90
C LYS A 317 1.98 -14.29 26.41
N LEU A 318 1.54 -15.46 26.84
CA LEU A 318 1.47 -15.81 28.26
C LEU A 318 2.76 -16.48 28.73
N LYS A 319 3.00 -16.51 30.05
CA LYS A 319 4.09 -17.26 30.70
C LYS A 319 4.13 -18.73 30.28
N SER A 320 2.97 -19.32 29.98
CA SER A 320 2.85 -20.70 29.50
C SER A 320 3.34 -20.90 28.07
N GLY A 321 3.66 -19.82 27.35
CA GLY A 321 3.93 -19.82 25.91
C GLY A 321 2.67 -19.74 25.03
N LYS A 322 1.47 -19.86 25.62
CA LYS A 322 0.20 -19.73 24.88
C LYS A 322 0.04 -18.31 24.34
N LEU A 323 -0.40 -18.20 23.08
CA LEU A 323 -0.84 -16.93 22.49
C LEU A 323 -2.35 -16.75 22.69
N VAL A 324 -2.75 -15.50 22.95
CA VAL A 324 -4.14 -15.06 23.03
C VAL A 324 -4.32 -13.89 22.09
N ASN A 325 -5.27 -14.00 21.15
CA ASN A 325 -5.61 -12.89 20.26
C ASN A 325 -6.38 -11.82 21.05
N LEU A 326 -5.84 -10.59 21.10
CA LEU A 326 -6.43 -9.50 21.87
C LEU A 326 -7.62 -8.86 21.18
N PHE A 327 -7.90 -9.14 19.90
CA PHE A 327 -9.09 -8.64 19.20
C PHE A 327 -10.27 -9.60 19.30
N SER A 328 -10.05 -10.84 19.74
CA SER A 328 -11.09 -11.86 19.82
C SER A 328 -11.89 -11.74 21.12
N PRO A 329 -13.23 -11.71 21.04
CA PRO A 329 -14.08 -11.74 22.21
C PRO A 329 -14.03 -13.12 22.88
N GLU A 330 -14.55 -13.20 24.09
CA GLU A 330 -14.65 -14.47 24.82
C GLU A 330 -15.62 -15.45 24.16
N ASP A 331 -16.73 -14.93 23.61
CA ASP A 331 -17.71 -15.71 22.84
C ASP A 331 -17.87 -15.13 21.43
N MET A 332 -17.20 -15.77 20.47
CA MET A 332 -17.24 -15.39 19.05
C MET A 332 -18.66 -15.29 18.49
N ARG A 333 -19.66 -15.99 19.04
CA ARG A 333 -21.03 -16.01 18.49
C ARG A 333 -21.94 -14.94 19.09
N LYS A 334 -21.53 -14.30 20.19
CA LYS A 334 -22.32 -13.25 20.85
C LYS A 334 -21.79 -11.85 20.60
N GLU A 335 -20.51 -11.75 20.28
CA GLU A 335 -19.79 -10.49 20.24
C GLU A 335 -18.93 -10.42 18.98
N ALA A 336 -18.83 -9.22 18.40
CA ALA A 336 -18.09 -9.01 17.17
C ALA A 336 -16.57 -9.07 17.40
N ALA A 337 -16.09 -8.30 18.38
CA ALA A 337 -14.68 -8.15 18.75
C ALA A 337 -14.58 -7.92 20.26
N SER A 338 -13.41 -8.17 20.85
CA SER A 338 -13.14 -7.83 22.26
C SER A 338 -13.18 -6.31 22.49
N SER A 339 -13.18 -5.87 23.76
CA SER A 339 -12.99 -4.45 24.10
C SER A 339 -11.74 -3.82 23.45
N LEU A 340 -10.61 -4.54 23.43
CA LEU A 340 -9.39 -4.05 22.78
C LEU A 340 -9.54 -4.04 21.26
N GLY A 341 -10.22 -5.02 20.67
CA GLY A 341 -10.52 -5.04 19.25
C GLY A 341 -11.40 -3.87 18.82
N ILE A 342 -12.43 -3.52 19.60
CA ILE A 342 -13.26 -2.34 19.35
C ILE A 342 -12.45 -1.06 19.53
N GLY A 343 -11.65 -0.97 20.60
CA GLY A 343 -10.74 0.16 20.81
C GLY A 343 -9.78 0.36 19.63
N ALA A 344 -9.16 -0.72 19.15
CA ALA A 344 -8.22 -0.67 18.04
C ALA A 344 -8.83 -0.06 16.77
N ILE A 345 -10.03 -0.48 16.38
CA ILE A 345 -10.69 0.08 15.20
C ILE A 345 -11.16 1.52 15.43
N MET A 346 -11.68 1.86 16.62
CA MET A 346 -12.03 3.24 16.97
C MET A 346 -10.81 4.17 16.84
N GLY A 347 -9.65 3.72 17.32
CA GLY A 347 -8.39 4.45 17.21
C GLY A 347 -7.98 4.66 15.76
N LEU A 348 -7.90 3.59 14.97
CA LEU A 348 -7.54 3.70 13.55
C LEU A 348 -8.44 4.68 12.80
N LEU A 349 -9.77 4.58 12.97
CA LEU A 349 -10.72 5.44 12.28
C LEU A 349 -10.65 6.91 12.73
N LYS A 350 -10.43 7.16 14.04
CA LYS A 350 -10.25 8.52 14.57
C LYS A 350 -9.04 9.21 13.96
N HIS A 351 -7.94 8.48 13.81
CA HIS A 351 -6.65 9.02 13.35
C HIS A 351 -6.48 8.97 11.82
N TYR A 352 -7.37 8.27 11.10
CA TYR A 352 -7.13 7.95 9.68
C TYR A 352 -6.97 9.19 8.79
N GLU A 353 -7.65 10.30 9.07
CA GLU A 353 -7.50 11.53 8.28
C GLU A 353 -6.07 12.11 8.36
N ALA A 354 -5.42 12.01 9.53
CA ALA A 354 -4.03 12.42 9.71
C ALA A 354 -3.02 11.39 9.14
N ILE A 355 -3.42 10.13 9.05
CA ILE A 355 -2.59 9.00 8.59
C ILE A 355 -2.66 8.81 7.07
N ASN A 356 -3.78 9.16 6.43
CA ASN A 356 -4.01 8.90 5.00
C ASN A 356 -2.93 9.48 4.06
N PRO A 357 -2.25 10.60 4.34
CA PRO A 357 -1.09 11.04 3.56
C PRO A 357 0.03 10.00 3.46
N PHE A 358 0.20 9.17 4.48
CA PHE A 358 1.21 8.10 4.54
C PHE A 358 0.79 6.84 3.81
N ILE A 359 -0.52 6.60 3.72
CA ILE A 359 -1.10 5.44 3.03
C ILE A 359 -1.29 5.71 1.53
N SER A 360 -1.94 6.84 1.21
CA SER A 360 -2.37 7.21 -0.14
C SER A 360 -1.65 8.48 -0.62
N SER A 361 -0.35 8.36 -0.85
CA SER A 361 0.56 9.49 -1.06
C SER A 361 0.66 10.00 -2.50
N THR A 362 -0.05 9.39 -3.46
CA THR A 362 0.11 9.72 -4.89
C THR A 362 -1.22 10.09 -5.56
N THR A 363 -1.16 10.81 -6.68
CA THR A 363 -2.35 11.06 -7.51
C THR A 363 -2.97 9.77 -8.01
N ASP A 364 -2.16 8.75 -8.29
CA ASP A 364 -2.61 7.44 -8.74
C ASP A 364 -3.39 6.69 -7.65
N SER A 365 -2.89 6.70 -6.41
CA SER A 365 -3.60 6.11 -5.26
C SER A 365 -4.94 6.79 -5.01
N LEU A 366 -5.04 8.12 -5.14
CA LEU A 366 -6.32 8.83 -4.96
C LEU A 366 -7.27 8.61 -6.14
N ASN A 367 -6.75 8.36 -7.35
CA ASN A 367 -7.57 7.93 -8.49
C ASN A 367 -8.13 6.51 -8.33
N ARG A 368 -7.47 5.65 -7.54
CA ARG A 368 -8.03 4.36 -7.11
C ARG A 368 -9.19 4.56 -6.14
N LEU A 369 -9.03 5.42 -5.13
CA LEU A 369 -10.01 5.70 -4.07
C LEU A 369 -11.17 6.58 -4.57
N LYS A 370 -11.94 6.08 -5.53
CA LYS A 370 -13.15 6.73 -6.07
C LYS A 370 -14.36 5.78 -5.95
N PRO A 371 -15.58 6.31 -5.78
CA PRO A 371 -16.79 5.48 -5.73
C PRO A 371 -16.94 4.57 -6.95
N GLY A 372 -17.45 3.35 -6.75
CA GLY A 372 -17.82 2.43 -7.83
C GLY A 372 -16.73 1.46 -8.33
N PHE A 373 -15.58 1.37 -7.63
CA PHE A 373 -14.48 0.45 -7.98
C PHE A 373 -13.95 -0.37 -6.79
N GLU A 374 -14.83 -0.72 -5.83
CA GLU A 374 -14.49 -1.50 -4.61
C GLU A 374 -13.40 -0.89 -3.71
N ALA A 375 -13.04 0.38 -3.93
CA ALA A 375 -12.01 1.10 -3.19
C ALA A 375 -12.62 2.01 -2.13
N PRO A 376 -12.10 2.00 -0.88
CA PRO A 376 -12.74 2.73 0.22
C PRO A 376 -12.60 4.24 0.09
N VAL A 377 -13.73 4.96 0.22
CA VAL A 377 -13.75 6.44 0.20
C VAL A 377 -14.20 7.05 1.51
N CYS A 378 -14.85 6.29 2.39
CA CYS A 378 -15.38 6.78 3.66
C CYS A 378 -14.64 6.13 4.83
N ILE A 379 -14.30 6.92 5.85
CA ILE A 379 -13.63 6.44 7.07
C ILE A 379 -14.65 5.75 7.99
N VAL A 380 -15.03 4.53 7.62
CA VAL A 380 -16.00 3.71 8.33
C VAL A 380 -15.55 2.25 8.42
N THR A 381 -16.08 1.54 9.41
CA THR A 381 -15.98 0.08 9.57
C THR A 381 -17.36 -0.59 9.46
N SER A 382 -17.36 -1.91 9.41
CA SER A 382 -18.53 -2.79 9.51
C SER A 382 -18.14 -3.95 10.42
N LEU A 383 -18.99 -4.25 11.41
CA LEU A 383 -18.80 -5.39 12.30
C LEU A 383 -19.75 -6.55 11.99
N GLY A 384 -20.75 -6.32 11.12
CA GLY A 384 -21.84 -7.24 10.83
C GLY A 384 -23.08 -6.91 11.66
N THR A 385 -24.25 -7.36 11.18
CA THR A 385 -25.53 -7.20 11.88
C THR A 385 -25.76 -8.28 12.94
N ASP A 386 -25.17 -9.46 12.75
CA ASP A 386 -25.23 -10.58 13.68
C ASP A 386 -23.79 -11.05 13.96
N PRO A 387 -23.30 -10.97 15.20
CA PRO A 387 -21.97 -11.45 15.54
C PRO A 387 -21.82 -12.97 15.41
N SER A 388 -22.82 -13.76 15.02
CA SER A 388 -22.60 -15.15 14.60
C SER A 388 -22.28 -15.29 13.10
N GLU A 389 -22.43 -14.21 12.33
CA GLU A 389 -22.19 -14.14 10.89
C GLU A 389 -21.12 -13.08 10.58
N PRO A 390 -19.91 -13.46 10.13
CA PRO A 390 -18.87 -12.50 9.79
C PRO A 390 -19.35 -11.51 8.71
N SER A 391 -19.11 -10.22 8.91
CA SER A 391 -19.39 -9.23 7.88
C SER A 391 -18.59 -9.53 6.61
N ARG A 392 -19.21 -9.23 5.47
CA ARG A 392 -18.60 -9.26 4.14
C ARG A 392 -18.71 -7.90 3.44
N ASN A 393 -19.01 -6.83 4.17
CA ASN A 393 -19.07 -5.49 3.60
C ASN A 393 -17.66 -5.05 3.18
N ARG A 394 -17.42 -4.95 1.87
CA ARG A 394 -16.14 -4.53 1.28
C ARG A 394 -16.10 -3.04 0.90
N THR A 395 -17.18 -2.30 1.15
CA THR A 395 -17.31 -0.88 0.77
C THR A 395 -16.76 0.10 1.80
N ILE A 396 -16.35 -0.43 2.95
CA ILE A 396 -15.85 0.26 4.12
C ILE A 396 -14.32 0.41 4.07
N LEU A 397 -13.74 1.28 4.89
CA LEU A 397 -12.30 1.50 4.93
C LEU A 397 -11.53 0.36 5.58
N CYS A 398 -12.02 -0.10 6.74
CA CYS A 398 -11.34 -1.14 7.50
C CYS A 398 -12.33 -2.15 8.10
N GLY A 399 -12.23 -3.41 7.70
CA GLY A 399 -13.20 -4.46 7.98
C GLY A 399 -12.74 -5.44 9.06
N LEU A 400 -13.67 -5.94 9.86
CA LEU A 400 -13.41 -7.02 10.81
C LEU A 400 -13.41 -8.38 10.08
N ILE A 401 -12.26 -9.06 10.07
CA ILE A 401 -12.11 -10.40 9.50
C ILE A 401 -12.00 -11.41 10.63
N ARG A 402 -12.82 -12.47 10.58
CA ARG A 402 -12.96 -13.45 11.66
C ARG A 402 -13.48 -14.78 11.15
N ASP A 403 -13.05 -15.84 11.82
CA ASP A 403 -13.59 -17.19 11.71
C ASP A 403 -14.22 -17.57 13.06
N ILE A 404 -15.50 -17.91 13.04
CA ILE A 404 -16.29 -18.20 14.25
C ILE A 404 -15.68 -19.33 15.07
N ASP A 405 -15.08 -20.32 14.39
CA ASP A 405 -14.54 -21.52 15.02
C ASP A 405 -13.02 -21.41 15.26
N ASN A 406 -12.39 -20.29 14.83
CA ASN A 406 -10.98 -20.00 15.06
C ASN A 406 -10.76 -18.57 15.57
N PRO A 407 -10.78 -18.36 16.90
CA PRO A 407 -10.50 -17.07 17.52
C PRO A 407 -9.11 -16.51 17.19
N MET A 408 -8.15 -17.31 16.71
CA MET A 408 -6.84 -16.76 16.33
C MET A 408 -6.89 -16.01 15.00
N ALA A 409 -7.91 -16.22 14.17
CA ALA A 409 -8.06 -15.58 12.87
C ALA A 409 -8.62 -14.14 12.92
N THR A 410 -9.13 -13.70 14.07
CA THR A 410 -9.72 -12.37 14.24
C THR A 410 -8.69 -11.27 14.02
N ARG A 411 -8.94 -10.38 13.07
CA ARG A 411 -8.05 -9.30 12.68
C ARG A 411 -8.84 -8.19 11.99
N TYR A 412 -8.19 -7.07 11.73
CA TYR A 412 -8.74 -6.02 10.89
C TYR A 412 -8.00 -5.95 9.56
N GLU A 413 -8.72 -5.63 8.49
CA GLU A 413 -8.23 -5.46 7.14
C GLU A 413 -8.38 -3.99 6.74
N LEU A 414 -7.29 -3.25 6.54
CA LEU A 414 -7.32 -1.90 6.00
C LEU A 414 -7.20 -1.95 4.47
N ARG A 415 -8.19 -1.41 3.75
CA ARG A 415 -8.35 -1.61 2.30
C ARG A 415 -7.78 -0.49 1.42
N SER A 416 -7.37 0.61 2.03
CA SER A 416 -6.85 1.78 1.34
C SER A 416 -5.40 1.70 0.84
N PRO A 417 -4.47 0.91 1.42
CA PRO A 417 -3.14 0.78 0.87
C PRO A 417 -3.19 0.20 -0.55
N ASN A 418 -2.12 0.46 -1.29
CA ASN A 418 -1.90 0.03 -2.66
C ASN A 418 -0.45 -0.46 -2.76
N PRO A 419 -0.05 -1.15 -3.84
CA PRO A 419 1.27 -1.77 -3.94
C PRO A 419 2.49 -0.83 -3.86
N TYR A 420 2.28 0.49 -3.88
CA TYR A 420 3.32 1.51 -3.66
C TYR A 420 3.12 2.31 -2.36
N THR A 421 2.20 1.89 -1.49
CA THR A 421 2.17 2.34 -0.11
C THR A 421 3.44 1.84 0.58
N ASN A 422 4.08 2.71 1.38
CA ASN A 422 5.20 2.27 2.20
C ASN A 422 4.66 1.46 3.38
N THR A 423 4.64 0.13 3.24
CA THR A 423 4.05 -0.81 4.21
C THR A 423 4.64 -0.64 5.62
N TYR A 424 5.91 -0.23 5.73
CA TYR A 424 6.55 0.03 7.02
C TYR A 424 5.89 1.20 7.76
N THR A 425 5.74 2.36 7.11
CA THR A 425 5.12 3.53 7.74
C THR A 425 3.62 3.33 7.91
N ALA A 426 2.98 2.58 7.01
CA ALA A 426 1.58 2.19 7.14
C ALA A 426 1.35 1.36 8.41
N LEU A 427 2.09 0.26 8.59
CA LEU A 427 2.00 -0.60 9.78
C LEU A 427 2.34 0.17 11.06
N ALA A 428 3.34 1.06 11.01
CA ALA A 428 3.70 1.90 12.16
C ALA A 428 2.50 2.74 12.64
N LEU A 429 1.86 3.45 11.71
CA LEU A 429 0.72 4.31 12.01
C LEU A 429 -0.55 3.51 12.35
N ILE A 430 -0.75 2.35 11.72
CA ILE A 430 -1.84 1.42 12.08
C ILE A 430 -1.70 1.00 13.55
N PHE A 431 -0.52 0.53 13.97
CA PHE A 431 -0.34 0.05 15.35
C PHE A 431 -0.37 1.19 16.38
N ILE A 432 0.19 2.37 16.08
CA ILE A 432 0.12 3.52 16.99
C ILE A 432 -1.32 4.02 17.16
N SER A 433 -2.07 4.17 16.06
CA SER A 433 -3.46 4.64 16.12
C SER A 433 -4.39 3.63 16.78
N ALA A 434 -4.24 2.34 16.45
CA ALA A 434 -4.96 1.27 17.13
C ALA A 434 -4.64 1.26 18.63
N PHE A 435 -3.37 1.51 19.00
CA PHE A 435 -2.97 1.59 20.40
C PHE A 435 -3.65 2.72 21.16
N ASP A 436 -3.80 3.91 20.57
CA ASP A 436 -4.51 5.02 21.23
C ASP A 436 -5.95 4.64 21.60
N GLY A 437 -6.65 3.94 20.70
CA GLY A 437 -8.01 3.46 20.97
C GLY A 437 -8.05 2.26 21.94
N MET A 438 -7.06 1.35 21.90
CA MET A 438 -6.92 0.28 22.90
C MET A 438 -6.66 0.85 24.29
N LYS A 439 -5.82 1.89 24.40
CA LYS A 439 -5.55 2.60 25.65
C LYS A 439 -6.85 3.17 26.22
N TYR A 440 -7.66 3.83 25.39
CA TYR A 440 -8.99 4.31 25.79
C TYR A 440 -9.90 3.17 26.28
N ALA A 441 -9.94 2.04 25.57
CA ALA A 441 -10.73 0.87 25.98
C ALA A 441 -10.30 0.30 27.35
N ILE A 442 -9.00 0.33 27.65
CA ILE A 442 -8.46 -0.14 28.94
C ILE A 442 -8.76 0.86 30.07
N THR A 443 -8.62 2.17 29.83
CA THR A 443 -8.65 3.17 30.92
C THR A 443 -10.03 3.79 31.16
N SER A 444 -10.95 3.73 30.21
CA SER A 444 -12.27 4.40 30.31
C SER A 444 -13.22 3.74 31.31
N GLY A 445 -12.97 2.49 31.71
CA GLY A 445 -13.90 1.71 32.53
C GLY A 445 -15.18 1.30 31.81
N LYS A 446 -15.26 1.50 30.48
CA LYS A 446 -16.41 1.10 29.67
C LYS A 446 -16.44 -0.40 29.44
N THR A 447 -17.65 -0.96 29.41
CA THR A 447 -17.86 -2.33 28.96
C THR A 447 -17.72 -2.41 27.44
N GLN A 448 -17.52 -3.62 26.92
CA GLN A 448 -17.45 -3.85 25.49
C GLN A 448 -18.68 -3.33 24.73
N ALA A 449 -19.89 -3.56 25.27
CA ALA A 449 -21.12 -3.06 24.68
C ALA A 449 -21.20 -1.52 24.66
N GLN A 450 -20.61 -0.85 25.65
CA GLN A 450 -20.55 0.62 25.67
C GLN A 450 -19.56 1.15 24.63
N LEU A 451 -18.42 0.48 24.45
CA LEU A 451 -17.46 0.81 23.39
C LEU A 451 -18.08 0.57 22.01
N GLU A 452 -18.80 -0.54 21.82
CA GLU A 452 -19.52 -0.83 20.56
C GLU A 452 -20.59 0.22 20.27
N ALA A 453 -21.37 0.62 21.28
CA ALA A 453 -22.37 1.67 21.14
C ALA A 453 -21.73 3.01 20.75
N GLU A 454 -20.56 3.33 21.30
CA GLU A 454 -19.82 4.52 20.91
C GLU A 454 -19.26 4.45 19.49
N LEU A 455 -18.73 3.30 19.06
CA LEU A 455 -18.33 3.09 17.66
C LEU A 455 -19.54 3.21 16.70
N SER A 456 -20.73 2.82 17.16
CA SER A 456 -21.98 2.80 16.39
C SER A 456 -22.80 4.09 16.53
N LYS A 457 -22.24 5.13 17.15
CA LYS A 457 -22.95 6.37 17.41
C LYS A 457 -23.27 7.13 16.11
N GLU A 458 -24.44 7.74 16.05
CA GLU A 458 -24.92 8.46 14.87
C GLU A 458 -24.29 9.87 14.76
N VAL A 459 -24.47 10.51 13.60
CA VAL A 459 -24.01 11.89 13.40
C VAL A 459 -24.76 12.83 14.36
N GLY A 460 -24.03 13.66 15.10
CA GLY A 460 -24.58 14.58 16.09
C GLY A 460 -24.71 14.00 17.50
N GLU A 461 -24.60 12.67 17.67
CA GLU A 461 -24.52 12.06 18.99
C GLU A 461 -23.14 12.30 19.61
N PRO A 462 -23.06 12.79 20.85
CA PRO A 462 -21.80 12.98 21.53
C PRO A 462 -21.19 11.63 21.93
N ALA A 463 -19.88 11.53 21.74
CA ALA A 463 -19.04 10.42 22.17
C ALA A 463 -17.84 10.98 22.94
N GLU A 464 -17.21 10.16 23.76
CA GLU A 464 -16.10 10.62 24.62
C GLU A 464 -14.76 10.57 23.87
N TYR A 465 -14.59 9.54 23.04
CA TYR A 465 -13.38 9.29 22.26
C TYR A 465 -13.52 9.69 20.79
N LEU A 466 -14.68 9.43 20.17
CA LEU A 466 -14.97 9.71 18.76
C LEU A 466 -15.65 11.07 18.54
N ALA A 467 -15.40 11.68 17.38
CA ALA A 467 -15.95 13.00 17.06
C ALA A 467 -17.49 12.99 16.90
N THR A 468 -18.17 13.99 17.46
CA THR A 468 -19.64 14.12 17.45
C THR A 468 -20.22 14.25 16.03
N ASN A 469 -19.53 14.94 15.11
CA ASN A 469 -20.05 15.31 13.79
C ASN A 469 -19.83 14.26 12.68
N ARG A 470 -19.47 13.01 13.03
CA ARG A 470 -19.19 11.93 12.07
C ARG A 470 -19.70 10.59 12.60
N ALA A 471 -20.19 9.72 11.72
CA ALA A 471 -20.43 8.30 12.01
C ALA A 471 -19.22 7.45 11.60
N TYR A 472 -18.96 6.37 12.32
CA TYR A 472 -17.76 5.54 12.13
C TYR A 472 -18.07 4.08 11.78
N ARG A 473 -19.34 3.67 11.85
CA ARG A 473 -19.80 2.33 11.52
C ARG A 473 -21.01 2.39 10.60
N THR A 474 -21.05 1.52 9.61
CA THR A 474 -22.25 1.26 8.83
C THR A 474 -22.24 -0.18 8.33
N GLU A 475 -23.40 -0.84 8.40
CA GLU A 475 -23.58 -2.18 7.81
C GLU A 475 -24.18 -2.11 6.40
N LYS A 476 -24.53 -0.90 5.94
CA LYS A 476 -25.04 -0.64 4.60
C LYS A 476 -23.92 -0.55 3.57
N ASP A 477 -24.27 -0.74 2.30
CA ASP A 477 -23.35 -0.50 1.20
C ASP A 477 -23.08 1.00 1.06
N VAL A 478 -21.84 1.42 1.26
CA VAL A 478 -21.48 2.85 1.25
C VAL A 478 -21.72 3.47 -0.13
N PHE A 479 -21.62 2.71 -1.22
CA PHE A 479 -21.72 3.24 -2.58
C PHE A 479 -23.15 3.23 -3.10
N ASP A 480 -23.92 2.19 -2.79
CA ASP A 480 -25.26 2.00 -3.33
C ASP A 480 -26.36 2.60 -2.43
N ASP A 481 -26.17 2.60 -1.11
CA ASP A 481 -27.20 3.06 -0.16
C ASP A 481 -27.08 4.55 0.22
N PHE A 482 -26.03 5.25 -0.22
CA PHE A 482 -25.80 6.66 0.12
C PHE A 482 -25.40 7.49 -1.10
N THR A 483 -26.01 8.65 -1.25
CA THR A 483 -25.57 9.70 -2.20
C THR A 483 -24.19 10.25 -1.81
N GLN A 484 -23.55 11.01 -2.71
CA GLN A 484 -22.29 11.67 -2.38
C GLN A 484 -22.46 12.70 -1.26
N GLU A 485 -23.56 13.44 -1.27
CA GLU A 485 -23.91 14.45 -0.27
C GLU A 485 -24.11 13.80 1.10
N GLU A 486 -24.85 12.70 1.17
CA GLU A 486 -25.05 11.94 2.42
C GLU A 486 -23.74 11.39 2.97
N ARG A 487 -22.88 10.82 2.12
CA ARG A 487 -21.55 10.35 2.54
C ARG A 487 -20.68 11.47 3.09
N ASN A 488 -20.65 12.61 2.39
CA ASN A 488 -19.89 13.78 2.84
C ASN A 488 -20.37 14.27 4.21
N GLN A 489 -21.69 14.29 4.41
CA GLN A 489 -22.31 14.70 5.67
C GLN A 489 -22.06 13.70 6.80
N MET A 490 -22.17 12.40 6.52
CA MET A 490 -22.11 11.36 7.56
C MET A 490 -20.69 10.94 7.90
N PHE A 491 -19.86 10.78 6.87
CA PHE A 491 -18.56 10.13 6.96
C PHE A 491 -17.42 11.07 6.60
N GLY A 492 -17.67 12.35 6.32
CA GLY A 492 -16.65 13.32 5.90
C GLY A 492 -16.31 13.25 4.41
N ILE A 493 -15.52 14.23 3.96
CA ILE A 493 -15.15 14.40 2.55
C ILE A 493 -13.83 13.68 2.27
N ALA A 494 -13.83 12.78 1.28
CA ALA A 494 -12.61 12.14 0.80
C ALA A 494 -11.73 13.15 0.04
N PRO A 495 -10.40 13.15 0.22
CA PRO A 495 -9.51 14.06 -0.50
C PRO A 495 -9.47 13.70 -1.99
N ALA A 496 -9.64 14.70 -2.86
CA ALA A 496 -9.59 14.51 -4.31
C ALA A 496 -8.17 14.66 -4.88
N THR A 497 -7.26 15.32 -4.15
CA THR A 497 -5.86 15.53 -4.57
C THR A 497 -4.88 15.20 -3.45
N VAL A 498 -3.60 15.07 -3.81
CA VAL A 498 -2.53 14.83 -2.83
C VAL A 498 -2.41 15.99 -1.85
N TRP A 499 -2.62 17.23 -2.31
CA TRP A 499 -2.63 18.39 -1.44
C TRP A 499 -3.78 18.36 -0.43
N GLU A 500 -5.00 18.02 -0.88
CA GLU A 500 -6.13 17.85 0.04
C GLU A 500 -5.89 16.74 1.05
N ASN A 501 -5.25 15.65 0.64
CA ASN A 501 -4.87 14.59 1.55
C ASN A 501 -3.87 15.10 2.59
N ILE A 502 -2.79 15.79 2.18
CA ILE A 502 -1.79 16.40 3.07
C ILE A 502 -2.43 17.33 4.11
N LYS A 503 -3.50 18.05 3.77
CA LYS A 503 -4.22 18.89 4.74
C LYS A 503 -4.78 18.09 5.91
N GLY A 504 -5.10 16.81 5.75
CA GLY A 504 -5.48 15.93 6.86
C GLY A 504 -4.42 15.84 7.95
N TYR A 505 -3.13 15.87 7.59
CA TYR A 505 -2.03 15.93 8.56
C TYR A 505 -1.93 17.31 9.24
N HIS A 506 -2.00 18.40 8.47
CA HIS A 506 -1.82 19.75 9.02
C HIS A 506 -3.02 20.28 9.82
N ASN A 507 -4.24 19.85 9.47
CA ASN A 507 -5.48 20.31 10.11
C ASN A 507 -5.79 19.58 11.41
N ASN A 508 -5.07 18.49 11.72
CA ASN A 508 -5.29 17.67 12.91
C ASN A 508 -4.01 17.57 13.79
N PRO A 509 -3.43 18.70 14.24
CA PRO A 509 -2.14 18.71 14.95
C PRO A 509 -2.16 17.91 16.26
N GLU A 510 -3.29 17.83 16.95
CA GLU A 510 -3.46 17.02 18.16
C GLU A 510 -3.43 15.51 17.89
N LEU A 511 -3.94 15.07 16.74
CA LEU A 511 -3.85 13.68 16.32
C LEU A 511 -2.40 13.35 15.94
N VAL A 512 -1.72 14.25 15.21
CA VAL A 512 -0.30 14.10 14.88
C VAL A 512 0.56 14.01 16.14
N GLU A 513 0.32 14.86 17.14
CA GLU A 513 1.05 14.80 18.41
C GLU A 513 0.83 13.47 19.13
N THR A 514 -0.40 12.94 19.09
CA THR A 514 -0.72 11.61 19.63
C THR A 514 0.06 10.51 18.91
N LEU A 515 0.14 10.57 17.58
CA LEU A 515 0.87 9.60 16.75
C LEU A 515 2.40 9.69 16.94
N ALA A 516 2.92 10.85 17.36
CA ALA A 516 4.34 11.08 17.62
C ALA A 516 4.79 10.72 19.04
N GLN A 517 3.87 10.32 19.93
CA GLN A 517 4.17 9.98 21.32
C GLN A 517 5.22 8.86 21.43
N GLY A 518 6.02 8.92 22.50
CA GLY A 518 7.12 7.98 22.72
C GLY A 518 8.25 8.07 21.70
N ASN A 519 8.22 9.08 20.82
CA ASN A 519 9.11 9.19 19.66
C ASN A 519 9.04 7.95 18.73
N ALA A 520 7.90 7.26 18.75
CA ALA A 520 7.62 6.04 18.01
C ALA A 520 7.74 6.27 16.49
N PHE A 521 7.00 7.25 15.99
CA PHE A 521 7.24 7.87 14.69
C PHE A 521 7.50 9.35 14.93
N ALA A 522 8.77 9.71 15.02
CA ALA A 522 9.18 11.05 15.38
C ALA A 522 8.58 12.11 14.44
N LYS A 523 8.12 13.22 15.02
CA LYS A 523 7.42 14.28 14.29
C LYS A 523 8.24 14.87 13.15
N ASP A 524 9.56 15.02 13.31
CA ASP A 524 10.44 15.53 12.25
C ASP A 524 10.56 14.56 11.06
N LEU A 525 10.49 13.25 11.29
CA LEU A 525 10.42 12.24 10.23
C LEU A 525 9.04 12.25 9.54
N MET A 526 7.96 12.47 10.29
CA MET A 526 6.63 12.69 9.70
C MET A 526 6.62 13.93 8.82
N ASP A 527 7.12 15.06 9.32
CA ASP A 527 7.22 16.33 8.58
C ASP A 527 8.11 16.17 7.33
N SER A 528 9.21 15.41 7.44
CA SER A 528 10.09 15.04 6.31
C SER A 528 9.34 14.26 5.22
N PHE A 529 8.58 13.24 5.62
CA PHE A 529 7.76 12.45 4.72
C PHE A 529 6.71 13.31 4.00
N ILE A 530 5.97 14.16 4.74
CA ILE A 530 4.97 15.07 4.15
C ILE A 530 5.60 16.05 3.16
N ALA A 531 6.76 16.62 3.49
CA ALA A 531 7.50 17.49 2.57
C ALA A 531 7.92 16.76 1.29
N SER A 532 8.31 15.49 1.39
CA SER A 532 8.68 14.67 0.23
C SER A 532 7.49 14.40 -0.71
N ILE A 533 6.31 14.16 -0.15
CA ILE A 533 5.08 13.96 -0.93
C ILE A 533 4.69 15.23 -1.65
N LEU A 534 4.70 16.37 -0.96
CA LEU A 534 4.39 17.66 -1.56
C LEU A 534 5.32 17.93 -2.77
N LYS A 535 6.62 17.70 -2.60
CA LYS A 535 7.61 17.80 -3.67
C LYS A 535 7.28 16.85 -4.83
N ARG A 536 6.98 15.58 -4.55
CA ARG A 536 6.63 14.58 -5.56
C ARG A 536 5.37 14.98 -6.34
N TRP A 537 4.32 15.41 -5.66
CA TRP A 537 3.07 15.84 -6.29
C TRP A 537 3.30 17.00 -7.26
N LYS A 538 4.03 18.04 -6.84
CA LYS A 538 4.39 19.18 -7.71
C LYS A 538 5.11 18.72 -8.97
N LEU A 539 6.15 17.90 -8.82
CA LEU A 539 6.97 17.44 -9.93
C LEU A 539 6.19 16.53 -10.89
N VAL A 540 5.40 15.59 -10.35
CA VAL A 540 4.59 14.68 -11.16
C VAL A 540 3.52 15.47 -11.92
N LEU A 541 2.86 16.42 -11.28
CA LEU A 541 1.82 17.22 -11.91
C LEU A 541 2.40 18.09 -13.05
N ALA A 542 3.47 18.83 -12.77
CA ALA A 542 4.08 19.75 -13.73
C ALA A 542 4.84 19.05 -14.88
N HIS A 543 5.51 17.92 -14.60
CA HIS A 543 6.44 17.31 -15.56
C HIS A 543 6.00 15.95 -16.10
N ARG A 544 4.88 15.38 -15.61
CA ARG A 544 4.32 14.14 -16.16
C ARG A 544 2.86 14.30 -16.55
N LEU A 545 1.98 14.65 -15.62
CA LEU A 545 0.54 14.67 -15.88
C LEU A 545 0.13 15.76 -16.88
N ILE A 546 0.56 17.01 -16.67
CA ILE A 546 0.24 18.10 -17.59
C ILE A 546 0.84 17.85 -18.99
N PRO A 547 2.12 17.48 -19.14
CA PRO A 547 2.67 17.13 -20.45
C PRO A 547 1.94 15.98 -21.16
N ASN A 548 1.60 14.91 -20.44
CA ASN A 548 0.84 13.79 -21.02
C ASN A 548 -0.54 14.24 -21.50
N ASN A 549 -1.25 15.03 -20.69
CA ASN A 549 -2.55 15.58 -21.06
C ASN A 549 -2.43 16.54 -22.26
N LEU A 550 -1.36 17.33 -22.32
CA LEU A 550 -1.07 18.21 -23.45
C LEU A 550 -0.86 17.43 -24.74
N ASP A 551 -0.14 16.30 -24.69
CA ASP A 551 0.06 15.45 -25.86
C ASP A 551 -1.26 14.78 -26.29
N THR A 552 -2.11 14.37 -25.34
CA THR A 552 -3.49 13.93 -25.64
C THR A 552 -4.29 15.03 -26.35
N VAL A 553 -4.29 16.26 -25.83
CA VAL A 553 -4.97 17.43 -26.43
C VAL A 553 -4.44 17.76 -27.83
N ARG A 554 -3.14 17.60 -28.06
CA ARG A 554 -2.50 17.81 -29.38
C ARG A 554 -2.96 16.79 -30.41
N ASN A 555 -3.08 15.52 -30.01
CA ASN A 555 -3.45 14.42 -30.89
C ASN A 555 -4.93 14.41 -31.30
N MET A 556 -5.79 15.15 -30.60
CA MET A 556 -7.21 15.29 -30.95
C MET A 556 -7.44 16.28 -32.10
N VAL A 557 -7.08 15.85 -33.31
CA VAL A 557 -7.21 16.60 -34.57
C VAL A 557 -8.52 16.27 -35.30
N ALA A 558 -8.92 17.13 -36.24
CA ALA A 558 -10.05 16.85 -37.11
C ALA A 558 -9.73 15.63 -37.99
N ILE A 559 -10.65 14.67 -38.07
CA ILE A 559 -10.46 13.43 -38.83
C ILE A 559 -11.47 13.25 -39.97
N HIS A 560 -12.63 13.90 -39.89
CA HIS A 560 -13.63 13.88 -40.96
C HIS A 560 -13.32 14.99 -41.97
N THR A 561 -12.64 14.65 -43.07
CA THR A 561 -12.28 15.61 -44.13
C THR A 561 -13.28 15.57 -45.28
N ASP A 562 -13.44 14.41 -45.91
CA ASP A 562 -14.12 14.29 -47.21
C ASP A 562 -15.63 14.01 -47.06
N SER A 563 -16.07 13.51 -45.90
CA SER A 563 -17.48 13.18 -45.59
C SER A 563 -18.11 14.14 -44.56
N ARG A 564 -17.46 15.26 -44.25
CA ARG A 564 -17.89 16.18 -43.17
C ARG A 564 -19.25 16.82 -43.46
N ASN A 565 -20.07 16.94 -42.43
CA ASN A 565 -21.31 17.71 -42.44
C ASN A 565 -21.36 18.72 -41.29
N SER A 566 -22.46 19.49 -41.20
CA SER A 566 -22.62 20.53 -40.18
C SER A 566 -22.61 20.01 -38.73
N VAL A 567 -22.97 18.73 -38.51
CA VAL A 567 -22.88 18.09 -37.19
C VAL A 567 -21.43 17.82 -36.83
N ASP A 568 -20.61 17.38 -37.77
CA ASP A 568 -19.17 17.18 -37.56
C ASP A 568 -18.46 18.48 -37.22
N ASP A 569 -18.76 19.55 -37.97
CA ASP A 569 -18.21 20.88 -37.72
C ASP A 569 -18.58 21.39 -36.33
N LYS A 570 -19.85 21.23 -35.93
CA LYS A 570 -20.32 21.63 -34.59
C LYS A 570 -19.64 20.82 -33.49
N ARG A 571 -19.58 19.50 -33.63
CA ARG A 571 -18.96 18.61 -32.63
C ARG A 571 -17.47 18.89 -32.47
N PHE A 572 -16.75 19.11 -33.58
CA PHE A 572 -15.33 19.41 -33.51
C PHE A 572 -15.06 20.84 -33.01
N ALA A 573 -15.97 21.80 -33.25
CA ALA A 573 -15.88 23.13 -32.64
C ALA A 573 -15.93 23.02 -31.10
N GLU A 574 -16.87 22.24 -30.54
CA GLU A 574 -16.94 22.00 -29.09
C GLU A 574 -15.67 21.33 -28.54
N VAL A 575 -15.07 20.40 -29.30
CA VAL A 575 -13.76 19.81 -28.96
C VAL A 575 -12.68 20.89 -28.94
N ASN A 576 -12.60 21.73 -29.97
CA ASN A 576 -11.58 22.79 -30.05
C ASN A 576 -11.71 23.84 -28.95
N ASP A 577 -12.93 24.20 -28.56
CA ASP A 577 -13.16 25.13 -27.45
C ASP A 577 -12.54 24.61 -26.15
N LEU A 578 -12.72 23.31 -25.85
CA LEU A 578 -12.07 22.66 -24.71
C LEU A 578 -10.55 22.57 -24.88
N ARG A 579 -10.06 22.18 -26.06
CA ARG A 579 -8.60 22.13 -26.33
C ARG A 579 -7.94 23.49 -26.07
N PHE A 580 -8.59 24.58 -26.49
CA PHE A 580 -8.10 25.93 -26.26
C PHE A 580 -8.19 26.34 -24.79
N TYR A 581 -9.29 26.00 -24.10
CA TYR A 581 -9.40 26.25 -22.68
C TYR A 581 -8.29 25.54 -21.87
N LEU A 582 -8.02 24.28 -22.20
CA LEU A 582 -7.04 23.44 -21.52
C LEU A 582 -5.60 23.89 -21.78
N ALA A 583 -5.25 24.17 -23.04
CA ALA A 583 -3.85 24.19 -23.48
C ALA A 583 -3.43 25.42 -24.32
N LYS A 584 -4.31 26.39 -24.58
CA LYS A 584 -3.98 27.56 -25.40
C LYS A 584 -4.13 28.86 -24.64
N ASP A 585 -3.01 29.56 -24.48
CA ASP A 585 -2.98 30.91 -23.95
C ASP A 585 -3.42 31.92 -25.05
N SER A 586 -4.10 32.99 -24.61
CA SER A 586 -4.42 34.17 -25.40
C SER A 586 -3.97 35.43 -24.65
N ASP A 587 -4.00 36.58 -25.33
CA ASP A 587 -3.59 37.87 -24.75
C ASP A 587 -4.38 38.24 -23.47
N ASP A 588 -5.61 37.75 -23.37
CA ASP A 588 -6.56 38.01 -22.28
C ASP A 588 -6.73 36.85 -21.29
N ARG A 589 -6.20 35.65 -21.60
CA ARG A 589 -6.45 34.46 -20.77
C ARG A 589 -5.34 33.40 -20.88
N LYS A 590 -4.80 33.02 -19.73
CA LYS A 590 -3.97 31.80 -19.61
C LYS A 590 -4.84 30.54 -19.64
N SER A 591 -4.36 29.52 -20.33
CA SER A 591 -4.96 28.19 -20.35
C SER A 591 -4.97 27.54 -18.97
N LEU A 592 -5.80 26.52 -18.78
CA LEU A 592 -5.88 25.80 -17.52
C LEU A 592 -4.53 25.18 -17.12
N PHE A 593 -3.80 24.60 -18.09
CA PHE A 593 -2.47 24.03 -17.84
C PHE A 593 -1.46 25.10 -17.40
N THR A 594 -1.42 26.26 -18.05
CA THR A 594 -0.53 27.37 -17.65
C THR A 594 -0.88 27.88 -16.25
N ARG A 595 -2.16 28.12 -15.97
CA ARG A 595 -2.65 28.55 -14.64
C ARG A 595 -2.25 27.57 -13.54
N LEU A 596 -2.34 26.27 -13.82
CA LEU A 596 -1.97 25.22 -12.87
C LEU A 596 -0.46 25.20 -12.60
N ILE A 597 0.37 25.32 -13.64
CA ILE A 597 1.83 25.41 -13.49
C ILE A 597 2.23 26.65 -12.69
N ASP A 598 1.62 27.80 -12.99
CA ASP A 598 1.86 29.04 -12.26
C ASP A 598 1.52 28.89 -10.77
N ALA A 599 0.33 28.37 -10.45
CA ALA A 599 -0.07 28.14 -9.06
C ALA A 599 0.90 27.21 -8.30
N LEU A 600 1.45 26.18 -8.96
CA LEU A 600 2.47 25.30 -8.37
C LEU A 600 3.81 26.00 -8.11
N ASN A 601 4.22 26.89 -9.01
CA ASN A 601 5.45 27.66 -8.91
C ASN A 601 5.35 28.75 -7.84
N ASP A 602 4.19 29.39 -7.74
CA ASP A 602 3.92 30.47 -6.78
C ASP A 602 3.60 29.93 -5.37
N GLY A 603 3.43 28.61 -5.22
CA GLY A 603 3.14 27.96 -3.95
C GLY A 603 1.67 28.06 -3.51
N GLU A 604 0.78 28.41 -4.43
CA GLU A 604 -0.66 28.53 -4.22
C GLU A 604 -1.33 27.14 -4.30
N TYR A 605 -1.00 26.25 -3.36
CA TYR A 605 -1.36 24.83 -3.45
C TYR A 605 -2.86 24.54 -3.39
N ASP A 606 -3.65 25.35 -2.67
CA ASP A 606 -5.12 25.22 -2.70
C ASP A 606 -5.69 25.53 -4.09
N LEU A 607 -5.17 26.58 -4.76
CA LEU A 607 -5.55 26.90 -6.14
C LEU A 607 -5.09 25.79 -7.09
N ALA A 608 -3.85 25.32 -6.95
CA ALA A 608 -3.34 24.22 -7.78
C ALA A 608 -4.16 22.94 -7.61
N SER A 609 -4.61 22.62 -6.40
CA SER A 609 -5.52 21.49 -6.14
C SER A 609 -6.85 21.65 -6.88
N GLN A 610 -7.49 22.82 -6.77
CA GLN A 610 -8.75 23.11 -7.47
C GLN A 610 -8.60 23.01 -8.99
N LEU A 611 -7.53 23.60 -9.53
CA LEU A 611 -7.23 23.56 -10.95
C LEU A 611 -6.87 22.14 -11.43
N GLN A 612 -6.25 21.30 -10.59
CA GLN A 612 -6.02 19.89 -10.91
C GLN A 612 -7.33 19.11 -11.04
N ILE A 613 -8.29 19.34 -10.13
CA ILE A 613 -9.63 18.72 -10.21
C ILE A 613 -10.32 19.15 -11.50
N GLU A 614 -10.35 20.46 -11.75
CA GLU A 614 -10.93 21.02 -12.98
C GLU A 614 -10.26 20.45 -14.24
N MET A 615 -8.94 20.28 -14.21
CA MET A 615 -8.18 19.69 -15.32
C MET A 615 -8.65 18.26 -15.60
N ASN A 616 -8.80 17.44 -14.57
CA ASN A 616 -9.24 16.06 -14.73
C ASN A 616 -10.65 15.99 -15.34
N ASP A 617 -11.58 16.81 -14.83
CA ASP A 617 -12.96 16.86 -15.33
C ASP A 617 -13.02 17.32 -16.78
N LYS A 618 -12.25 18.36 -17.13
CA LYS A 618 -12.21 18.90 -18.50
C LYS A 618 -11.53 17.97 -19.49
N MET A 619 -10.52 17.21 -19.05
CA MET A 619 -9.90 16.17 -19.88
C MET A 619 -10.88 15.03 -20.16
N GLU A 620 -11.64 14.57 -19.17
CA GLU A 620 -12.67 13.55 -19.36
C GLU A 620 -13.79 14.03 -20.31
N GLU A 621 -14.24 15.28 -20.15
CA GLU A 621 -15.20 15.91 -21.06
C GLU A 621 -14.67 15.97 -22.50
N LEU A 622 -13.40 16.39 -22.67
CA LEU A 622 -12.73 16.47 -23.96
C LEU A 622 -12.64 15.10 -24.63
N GLU A 623 -12.20 14.07 -23.91
CA GLU A 623 -12.12 12.69 -24.42
C GLU A 623 -13.50 12.17 -24.87
N ALA A 624 -14.54 12.40 -24.07
CA ALA A 624 -15.90 11.97 -24.39
C ALA A 624 -16.43 12.66 -25.66
N LYS A 625 -16.24 13.98 -25.77
CA LYS A 625 -16.65 14.75 -26.96
C LYS A 625 -15.86 14.32 -28.19
N TYR A 626 -14.55 14.13 -28.08
CA TYR A 626 -13.73 13.67 -29.20
C TYR A 626 -14.12 12.26 -29.65
N ALA A 627 -14.39 11.36 -28.72
CA ALA A 627 -14.87 10.01 -29.05
C ALA A 627 -16.22 10.03 -29.78
N ASN A 628 -17.14 10.92 -29.38
CA ASN A 628 -18.43 11.09 -30.06
C ASN A 628 -18.29 11.70 -31.46
N TYR A 629 -17.37 12.66 -31.63
CA TYR A 629 -17.00 13.19 -32.94
C TYR A 629 -16.40 12.09 -33.82
N ALA A 630 -15.38 11.38 -33.33
CA ALA A 630 -14.64 10.39 -34.10
C ALA A 630 -15.50 9.19 -34.56
N LYS A 631 -16.49 8.78 -33.75
CA LYS A 631 -17.41 7.68 -34.09
C LYS A 631 -18.50 8.06 -35.09
N ASN A 632 -18.62 9.33 -35.46
CA ASN A 632 -19.57 9.78 -36.48
C ASN A 632 -19.08 9.43 -37.90
N ILE A 633 -18.73 8.16 -38.11
CA ILE A 633 -18.34 7.63 -39.41
C ILE A 633 -19.61 7.13 -40.11
N PHE A 634 -19.74 7.50 -41.40
CA PHE A 634 -20.89 7.38 -42.32
C PHE A 634 -21.86 8.56 -42.32
#